data_AF-A0A955BVT9-F1
#
_entry.id   AF-A0A955BVT9-F1
#
_cell.length_a   1.000
_cell.length_b   1.000
_cell.length_c   1.000
_cell.angle_alpha   90.00
_cell.angle_beta   90.00
_cell.angle_gamma   90.00
#
_symmetry.space_group_name_H-M   'P 1'
#
loop_
_entity.id
_entity.type
_entity.pdbx_description
1 polymer ?
#
loop_
_entity_poly.entity_id
_entity_poly.type
_entity_poly.pdbx_seq_one_letter_code
_entity_poly.pdbx_strand_id
1 'polypeptide(L)'
;MQINIPDNAARLVHSRATAAGFDDVSTYVAHLILSDHSSADPRGALTDQQLEQSLQQCDRAMAQYEAGEGRDAVEALREVAGKHGLKQTQ
;
A
#
# COMPACT_ATOMS: atom_id res chain seq x y z
N MET A 1 14.11 -21.33 -11.62
CA MET A 1 13.01 -21.93 -10.83
C MET A 1 12.55 -23.16 -11.60
N GLN A 2 12.60 -24.37 -11.01
CA GLN A 2 12.18 -25.60 -11.69
C GLN A 2 10.86 -26.04 -11.06
N ILE A 3 9.77 -25.96 -11.82
CA ILE A 3 8.43 -26.34 -11.36
C ILE A 3 8.13 -27.72 -11.94
N ASN A 4 8.09 -28.74 -11.07
CA ASN A 4 7.64 -30.07 -11.45
C ASN A 4 6.12 -30.10 -11.44
N ILE A 5 5.51 -30.10 -12.63
CA ILE A 5 4.07 -30.23 -12.80
C ILE A 5 3.76 -31.72 -12.98
N PRO A 6 2.94 -32.33 -12.10
CA PRO A 6 2.46 -33.69 -12.28
C PRO A 6 1.83 -33.91 -13.66
N ASP A 7 2.05 -35.06 -14.29
CA ASP A 7 1.57 -35.35 -15.66
C ASP A 7 0.04 -35.19 -15.82
N ASN A 8 -0.71 -35.50 -14.76
CA ASN A 8 -2.15 -35.32 -14.71
C ASN A 8 -2.60 -33.85 -14.63
N ALA A 9 -1.73 -32.95 -14.16
CA ALA A 9 -1.97 -31.51 -14.10
C ALA A 9 -1.41 -30.77 -15.32
N ALA A 10 -0.42 -31.33 -16.02
CA ALA A 10 0.24 -30.70 -17.16
C ALA A 10 -0.75 -30.32 -18.27
N ARG A 11 -1.67 -31.21 -18.64
CA ARG A 11 -2.70 -30.93 -19.67
C ARG A 11 -3.63 -29.80 -19.26
N LEU A 12 -4.02 -29.75 -17.99
CA LEU A 12 -4.92 -28.72 -17.46
C LEU A 12 -4.24 -27.35 -17.41
N VAL A 13 -2.98 -27.30 -17.03
CA VAL A 13 -2.22 -26.05 -16.97
C VAL A 13 -1.98 -25.52 -18.39
N HIS A 14 -1.65 -26.39 -19.33
CA HIS A 14 -1.42 -26.00 -20.72
C HIS A 14 -2.69 -25.45 -21.38
N SER A 15 -3.85 -26.10 -21.16
CA SER A 15 -5.12 -25.62 -21.71
C SER A 15 -5.52 -24.26 -21.13
N ARG A 16 -5.26 -24.05 -19.84
CA ARG A 16 -5.51 -22.76 -19.18
C ARG A 16 -4.57 -21.65 -19.66
N ALA A 17 -3.30 -21.95 -19.89
CA ALA A 17 -2.34 -20.99 -20.44
C ALA A 17 -2.80 -20.51 -21.83
N THR A 18 -3.15 -21.44 -22.72
CA THR A 18 -3.65 -21.11 -24.06
C THR A 18 -4.98 -20.34 -24.00
N ALA A 19 -5.92 -20.74 -23.13
CA ALA A 19 -7.19 -20.04 -22.96
C ALA A 19 -7.01 -18.60 -22.43
N ALA A 20 -5.97 -18.37 -21.62
CA ALA A 20 -5.59 -17.05 -21.13
C ALA A 20 -4.74 -16.23 -22.14
N GLY A 21 -4.48 -16.77 -23.34
CA GLY A 21 -3.73 -16.09 -24.40
C GLY A 21 -2.20 -16.16 -24.24
N PHE A 22 -1.69 -17.08 -23.42
CA PHE A 22 -0.25 -17.29 -23.24
C PHE A 22 0.24 -18.45 -24.10
N ASP A 23 1.30 -18.20 -24.88
CA ASP A 23 1.94 -19.21 -25.73
C ASP A 23 2.80 -20.21 -24.94
N ASP A 24 3.25 -19.80 -23.75
CA ASP A 24 4.14 -20.58 -22.91
C ASP A 24 3.61 -20.69 -21.47
N VAL A 25 3.62 -21.93 -20.97
CA VAL A 25 3.17 -22.26 -19.60
C VAL A 25 4.05 -21.59 -18.56
N SER A 26 5.36 -21.45 -18.80
CA SER A 26 6.24 -20.82 -17.82
C SER A 26 5.92 -19.34 -17.65
N THR A 27 5.60 -18.67 -18.76
CA THR A 27 5.14 -17.27 -18.79
C THR A 27 3.78 -17.11 -18.10
N TYR A 28 2.85 -18.02 -18.38
CA TYR A 28 1.55 -18.05 -17.69
C TYR A 28 1.69 -18.23 -16.17
N VAL A 29 2.54 -19.15 -15.72
CA VAL A 29 2.76 -19.38 -14.28
C VAL A 29 3.47 -18.19 -13.63
N ALA A 30 4.45 -17.58 -14.29
CA ALA A 30 5.08 -16.36 -13.80
C ALA A 30 4.07 -15.20 -13.67
N HIS A 31 3.18 -15.05 -14.65
CA HIS A 31 2.08 -14.09 -14.57
C HIS A 31 1.15 -14.38 -13.40
N LEU A 32 0.76 -15.64 -13.19
CA LEU A 32 -0.07 -16.03 -12.04
C LEU A 32 0.60 -15.71 -10.71
N ILE A 33 1.89 -16.01 -10.54
CA ILE A 33 2.63 -15.71 -9.29
C ILE A 33 2.66 -14.19 -9.04
N LEU A 34 2.90 -13.39 -10.07
CA LEU A 34 2.91 -11.93 -9.96
C LEU A 34 1.52 -11.36 -9.68
N SER A 35 0.47 -11.93 -10.29
CA SER A 35 -0.91 -11.51 -10.11
C SER A 35 -1.52 -11.98 -8.78
N ASP A 36 -1.09 -13.13 -8.26
CA ASP A 36 -1.46 -13.64 -6.93
C ASP A 36 -0.70 -12.87 -5.82
N HIS A 37 0.48 -12.34 -6.15
CA HIS A 37 1.17 -11.32 -5.37
C HIS A 37 0.79 -9.89 -5.78
N SER A 38 -0.39 -9.70 -6.37
CA SER A 38 -0.92 -8.36 -6.65
C SER A 38 -1.11 -7.60 -5.34
N SER A 39 -0.05 -6.90 -4.92
CA SER A 39 -0.08 -5.70 -4.09
C SER A 39 -1.20 -5.68 -3.04
N ALA A 40 -1.41 -6.79 -2.33
CA ALA A 40 -2.31 -6.81 -1.20
C ALA A 40 -1.61 -5.89 -0.21
N ASP A 41 -2.13 -4.67 -0.08
CA ASP A 41 -1.62 -3.73 0.91
C ASP A 41 -1.53 -4.52 2.22
N PRO A 42 -0.34 -4.67 2.83
CA PRO A 42 -0.19 -5.48 4.04
C PRO A 42 -1.07 -4.97 5.19
N ARG A 43 -1.63 -3.76 5.06
CA ARG A 43 -2.59 -3.16 5.99
C ARG A 43 -4.03 -3.65 5.80
N GLY A 44 -4.33 -4.34 4.69
CA GLY A 44 -5.67 -4.80 4.35
C GLY A 44 -6.64 -3.65 4.02
N ALA A 45 -7.84 -4.00 3.56
CA ALA A 45 -8.94 -3.04 3.47
C ALA A 45 -9.45 -2.73 4.89
N LEU A 46 -9.65 -1.45 5.21
CA LEU A 46 -10.30 -1.04 6.44
C LEU A 46 -11.75 -1.54 6.45
N THR A 47 -12.22 -2.04 7.59
CA THR A 47 -13.67 -2.26 7.77
C THR A 47 -14.40 -0.92 7.81
N ASP A 48 -15.70 -0.91 7.51
CA ASP A 48 -16.52 0.33 7.55
C ASP A 48 -16.39 1.06 8.89
N GLN A 49 -16.30 0.30 9.99
CA GLN A 49 -16.09 0.84 11.33
C GLN A 49 -14.72 1.49 11.51
N GLN A 50 -13.65 0.90 10.95
CA GLN A 50 -12.30 1.48 11.01
C GLN A 50 -12.17 2.72 10.13
N LEU A 51 -12.87 2.72 8.98
CA LEU A 51 -12.93 3.89 8.11
C LEU A 51 -13.63 5.05 8.81
N GLU A 52 -14.77 4.81 9.47
CA GLU A 52 -15.50 5.82 10.22
C GLU A 52 -14.66 6.41 11.37
N GLN A 53 -13.93 5.56 12.10
CA GLN A 53 -12.99 6.01 13.13
C GLN A 53 -11.86 6.86 12.55
N SER A 54 -11.31 6.49 11.40
CA SER A 54 -10.27 7.27 10.72
C SER A 54 -10.80 8.65 10.31
N LEU A 55 -12.02 8.73 9.79
CA LEU A 55 -12.65 10.00 9.40
C LEU A 55 -12.85 10.91 10.61
N GLN A 56 -13.37 10.38 11.72
CA GLN A 56 -13.54 11.13 12.96
C GLN A 56 -12.21 11.66 13.53
N GLN A 57 -11.12 10.89 13.39
CA GLN A 57 -9.78 11.35 13.79
C GLN A 57 -9.29 12.50 12.90
N CYS A 58 -9.50 12.42 11.59
CA CYS A 58 -9.16 13.51 10.67
C CYS A 58 -9.95 14.78 11.00
N ASP A 59 -11.27 14.67 11.21
CA ASP A 59 -12.11 15.82 11.54
C ASP A 59 -11.69 16.48 12.86
N ARG A 60 -11.38 15.66 13.88
CA ARG A 60 -10.86 16.15 15.15
C ARG A 60 -9.51 16.85 14.99
N ALA A 61 -8.60 16.29 14.21
CA ALA A 61 -7.29 16.89 13.96
C ALA A 61 -7.41 18.22 13.21
N MET A 62 -8.31 18.31 12.23
CA MET A 62 -8.60 19.58 11.54
C MET A 62 -9.20 20.61 12.49
N ALA A 63 -10.16 20.22 13.32
CA ALA A 63 -10.75 21.12 14.31
C ALA A 63 -9.71 21.63 15.33
N GLN A 64 -8.79 20.77 15.77
CA GLN A 64 -7.68 21.15 16.65
C GLN A 64 -6.69 22.12 15.98
N TYR A 65 -6.37 21.86 14.71
CA TYR A 65 -5.53 22.75 13.90
C TYR A 65 -6.17 24.14 13.76
N GLU A 66 -7.46 24.20 13.43
CA GLU A 66 -8.23 25.45 13.31
C GLU A 66 -8.42 26.17 14.65
N ALA A 67 -8.59 25.42 15.74
CA ALA A 67 -8.70 25.96 17.10
C ALA A 67 -7.39 26.56 17.64
N GLY A 68 -6.27 26.42 16.91
CA GLY A 68 -5.03 27.11 17.19
C GLY A 68 -3.87 26.22 17.66
N GLU A 69 -4.07 24.92 17.84
CA GLU A 69 -2.95 23.99 18.16
C GLU A 69 -1.91 23.90 17.02
N GLY A 70 -2.30 24.28 15.80
CA GLY A 70 -1.37 24.43 14.67
C GLY A 70 -0.32 25.53 14.87
N ARG A 71 -0.62 26.57 15.67
CA ARG A 71 0.36 27.62 16.01
C ARG A 71 1.44 27.08 16.94
N ASP A 72 1.07 26.27 17.93
CA ASP A 72 2.01 25.63 18.85
C ASP A 72 2.96 24.68 18.10
N ALA A 73 2.46 23.94 17.11
CA ALA A 73 3.30 23.07 16.29
C ALA A 73 4.33 23.85 15.44
N VAL A 74 3.92 24.98 14.85
CA VAL A 74 4.82 25.86 14.09
C VAL A 74 5.85 26.52 15.02
N GLU A 75 5.43 26.94 16.22
CA GLU A 75 6.31 27.57 17.20
C GLU A 75 7.31 26.57 17.80
N ALA A 76 6.88 25.35 18.11
CA ALA A 76 7.74 24.25 18.52
C ALA A 76 8.76 23.87 17.42
N LEU A 77 8.33 23.81 16.15
CA LEU A 77 9.23 23.57 15.02
C LEU A 77 10.25 24.70 14.87
N ARG A 78 9.85 25.96 15.07
CA ARG A 78 10.77 27.12 15.06
C ARG A 78 11.76 27.06 16.22
N GLU A 79 11.33 26.67 17.40
CA GLU A 79 12.19 26.55 18.58
C GLU A 79 13.25 25.45 18.38
N VAL A 80 12.85 24.30 17.86
CA VAL A 80 13.77 23.19 17.52
C VAL A 80 14.73 23.62 16.42
N ALA A 81 14.24 24.25 15.35
CA ALA A 81 15.09 24.77 14.26
C ALA A 81 16.12 25.79 14.77
N GLY A 82 15.72 26.68 15.69
CA GLY A 82 16.60 27.64 16.34
C GLY A 82 17.70 26.99 17.18
N LYS A 83 17.37 25.95 17.96
CA LYS A 83 18.34 25.18 18.75
C LYS A 83 19.38 24.45 17.88
N HIS A 84 18.99 24.03 16.68
CA HIS A 84 19.86 23.30 15.74
C HIS A 84 20.51 24.19 14.66
N GLY A 85 20.37 25.52 14.74
CA GLY A 85 21.04 26.46 13.84
C GLY A 85 20.49 26.51 12.42
N LEU A 86 19.29 25.96 12.19
CA LEU A 86 18.61 26.01 10.91
C LEU A 86 17.98 27.40 10.74
N LYS A 87 18.67 28.29 10.00
CA LYS A 87 18.19 29.65 9.75
C LYS A 87 16.87 29.61 8.96
N GLN A 88 15.85 30.27 9.50
CA GLN A 88 14.60 30.55 8.80
C GLN A 88 14.93 31.35 7.53
N THR A 89 14.73 30.73 6.38
CA THR A 89 14.70 31.47 5.11
C THR A 89 13.37 32.23 5.09
N GLN A 90 13.47 33.56 4.97
CA GLN A 90 12.35 34.48 4.86
C GLN A 90 11.50 34.18 3.63
#